data_AF-A0A099TBZ6-F1
#
_entry.id   AF-A0A099TBZ6-F1
#
_cell.length_a   1.000
_cell.length_b   1.000
_cell.length_c   1.000
_cell.angle_alpha   90.00
_cell.angle_beta   90.00
_cell.angle_gamma   90.00
#
_symmetry.space_group_name_H-M   'P 1'
#
loop_
_entity.id
_entity.type
_entity.pdbx_description
1 polymer ?
#
loop_
_entity_poly.entity_id
_entity_poly.type
_entity_poly.pdbx_seq_one_letter_code
_entity_poly.pdbx_strand_id
1 'polypeptide(L)'
;MNAPIRDAATIIVVRDHATTPRVLMGQRGAKAAFMPSKYVFPGGAVDAQDASAPLATPILETDQAALRDASTTAPNALATAAVRELLEETGQRLTAPYTGTWAGLTGEAPHASALQFVFRAITPPGRPRRFDARFFMVNADDLTGDLDDFSNAEDELSHLHWVPLSEARALDVPFITEVVLAEIAARVRTPGPRNVPFFDNSGATSVFRYLGLTAA
;
A
#
# COMPACT_ATOMS: atom_id res chain seq x y z
N MET A 1 0.82 14.92 -24.53
CA MET A 1 1.95 14.12 -23.99
C MET A 1 1.44 13.37 -22.77
N ASN A 2 1.75 12.08 -22.64
CA ASN A 2 1.31 11.28 -21.49
C ASN A 2 2.17 11.67 -20.27
N ALA A 3 1.56 11.87 -19.10
CA ALA A 3 2.30 12.19 -17.88
C ALA A 3 3.28 11.05 -17.53
N PRO A 4 4.47 11.36 -16.97
CA PRO A 4 5.39 10.34 -16.52
C PRO A 4 4.73 9.45 -15.46
N ILE A 5 5.04 8.16 -15.49
CA ILE A 5 4.58 7.19 -14.49
C ILE A 5 5.58 7.24 -13.33
N ARG A 6 5.09 7.55 -12.13
CA ARG A 6 5.89 7.50 -10.89
C ARG A 6 5.61 6.21 -10.14
N ASP A 7 6.62 5.56 -9.58
CA ASP A 7 6.37 4.46 -8.66
C ASP A 7 5.69 4.96 -7.39
N ALA A 8 4.77 4.14 -6.87
CA ALA A 8 4.04 4.41 -5.65
C ALA A 8 3.87 3.12 -4.84
N ALA A 9 3.69 3.29 -3.53
CA ALA A 9 3.39 2.21 -2.61
C ALA A 9 2.16 2.57 -1.79
N THR A 10 1.28 1.60 -1.59
CA THR A 10 0.03 1.73 -0.85
C THR A 10 -0.06 0.60 0.15
N ILE A 11 -0.50 0.88 1.37
CA ILE A 11 -0.59 -0.10 2.45
C ILE A 11 -2.03 -0.28 2.91
N ILE A 12 -2.44 -1.54 3.04
CA ILE A 12 -3.79 -1.97 3.40
C ILE A 12 -3.66 -2.67 4.74
N VAL A 13 -3.92 -1.93 5.80
CA VAL A 13 -3.94 -2.50 7.15
C VAL A 13 -5.29 -3.16 7.38
N VAL A 14 -5.28 -4.44 7.70
CA VAL A 14 -6.48 -5.22 8.00
C VAL A 14 -6.49 -5.60 9.47
N ARG A 15 -7.58 -5.27 10.18
CA ARG A 15 -7.83 -5.76 11.54
C ARG A 15 -9.05 -6.67 11.57
N ASP A 16 -9.25 -7.37 12.69
CA ASP A 16 -10.42 -8.21 12.94
C ASP A 16 -10.60 -9.33 11.89
N HIS A 17 -9.49 -9.88 11.39
CA HIS A 17 -9.44 -10.87 10.31
C HIS A 17 -10.37 -12.07 10.53
N ALA A 18 -10.49 -12.55 11.78
CA ALA A 18 -11.28 -13.73 12.14
C ALA A 18 -12.77 -13.43 12.38
N THR A 19 -13.19 -12.16 12.44
CA THR A 19 -14.55 -11.76 12.78
C THR A 19 -15.17 -10.92 11.65
N THR A 20 -15.13 -9.60 11.77
CA THR A 20 -15.57 -8.65 10.75
C THR A 20 -14.36 -7.88 10.28
N PRO A 21 -13.68 -8.33 9.21
CA PRO A 21 -12.47 -7.67 8.72
C PRO A 21 -12.73 -6.20 8.42
N ARG A 22 -11.85 -5.34 8.90
CA ARG A 22 -11.88 -3.89 8.68
C ARG A 22 -10.58 -3.43 8.07
N VAL A 23 -10.66 -2.41 7.22
CA VAL A 23 -9.50 -1.77 6.60
C VAL A 23 -9.37 -0.32 7.06
N LEU A 24 -8.14 0.12 7.31
CA LEU A 24 -7.87 1.53 7.60
C LEU A 24 -7.98 2.36 6.31
N MET A 25 -8.84 3.38 6.32
CA MET A 25 -9.01 4.28 5.18
C MET A 25 -9.13 5.73 5.64
N GLY A 26 -8.72 6.65 4.77
CA GLY A 26 -8.87 8.09 4.96
C GLY A 26 -9.42 8.76 3.70
N GLN A 27 -9.99 9.95 3.86
CA GLN A 27 -10.47 10.78 2.77
C GLN A 27 -9.42 11.82 2.41
N ARG A 28 -9.04 11.88 1.12
CA ARG A 28 -8.15 12.93 0.63
C ARG A 28 -8.79 14.29 0.70
N GLY A 29 -8.00 15.32 1.02
CA GLY A 29 -8.45 16.70 1.00
C GLY A 29 -9.06 17.12 -0.34
N ALA A 30 -10.02 18.05 -0.31
CA ALA A 30 -10.74 18.52 -1.51
C ALA A 30 -9.82 19.20 -2.55
N LYS A 31 -8.63 19.65 -2.14
CA LYS A 31 -7.62 20.27 -3.01
C LYS A 31 -6.56 19.27 -3.51
N ALA A 32 -6.69 17.98 -3.21
CA ALA A 32 -5.70 16.99 -3.63
C ALA A 32 -5.59 16.94 -5.17
N ALA A 33 -4.36 17.00 -5.66
CA ALA A 33 -4.07 17.00 -7.10
C ALA A 33 -4.38 15.65 -7.78
N PHE A 34 -4.65 14.61 -7.00
CA PHE A 34 -5.04 13.28 -7.47
C PHE A 34 -6.14 12.75 -6.56
N MET A 35 -7.29 12.40 -7.15
CA MET A 35 -8.45 11.81 -6.44
C MET A 35 -8.97 12.64 -5.24
N PRO A 36 -9.32 13.94 -5.44
CA PRO A 36 -9.84 14.78 -4.37
C PRO A 36 -11.14 14.22 -3.78
N SER A 37 -11.29 14.35 -2.46
CA SER A 37 -12.47 13.91 -1.70
C SER A 37 -12.80 12.40 -1.77
N LYS A 38 -11.91 11.59 -2.36
CA LYS A 38 -12.07 10.13 -2.39
C LYS A 38 -11.52 9.49 -1.13
N TYR A 39 -12.16 8.41 -0.71
CA TYR A 39 -11.58 7.51 0.28
C TYR A 39 -10.52 6.62 -0.37
N VAL A 40 -9.37 6.53 0.28
CA VAL A 40 -8.20 5.78 -0.16
C VAL A 40 -7.56 5.06 1.02
N PHE A 41 -6.72 4.09 0.72
CA PHE A 41 -5.77 3.55 1.69
C PHE A 41 -4.57 4.51 1.83
N PRO A 42 -3.83 4.44 2.94
CA PRO A 42 -2.60 5.19 3.08
C PRO A 42 -1.58 4.81 1.99
N GLY A 43 -0.89 5.79 1.43
CA GLY A 43 0.11 5.55 0.40
C GLY A 43 0.41 6.74 -0.51
N GLY A 44 1.62 6.72 -1.04
CA GLY A 44 2.14 7.81 -1.84
C GLY A 44 3.26 7.38 -2.77
N ALA A 45 3.97 8.37 -3.30
CA ALA A 45 5.04 8.14 -4.26
C ALA A 45 6.27 7.56 -3.56
N VAL A 46 7.03 6.73 -4.27
CA VAL A 46 8.37 6.34 -3.82
C VAL A 46 9.29 7.55 -3.95
N ASP A 47 9.98 7.88 -2.87
CA ASP A 47 10.96 8.95 -2.79
C ASP A 47 12.39 8.41 -2.87
N ALA A 48 13.34 9.26 -3.25
CA ALA A 48 14.73 8.85 -3.42
C ALA A 48 15.36 8.28 -2.14
N GLN A 49 14.95 8.82 -0.97
CA GLN A 49 15.42 8.39 0.34
C GLN A 49 14.96 6.97 0.72
N ASP A 50 13.85 6.50 0.13
CA ASP A 50 13.28 5.18 0.45
C ASP A 50 14.22 4.05 0.02
N ALA A 51 15.02 4.28 -1.02
CA ALA A 51 15.96 3.29 -1.57
C ALA A 51 17.16 3.01 -0.64
N SER A 52 17.53 3.98 0.20
CA SER A 52 18.66 3.87 1.13
C SER A 52 18.25 3.72 2.59
N ALA A 53 16.95 3.71 2.88
CA ALA A 53 16.45 3.56 4.23
C ALA A 53 16.78 2.18 4.80
N PRO A 54 17.06 2.09 6.11
CA PRO A 54 17.22 0.80 6.77
C PRO A 54 15.88 0.05 6.78
N LEU A 55 15.96 -1.28 6.83
CA LEU A 55 14.83 -2.14 7.18
C LEU A 55 15.21 -2.92 8.44
N ALA A 56 14.34 -2.96 9.44
CA ALA A 56 14.56 -3.81 10.61
C ALA A 56 14.44 -5.30 10.25
N THR A 57 13.57 -5.61 9.30
CA THR A 57 13.39 -6.96 8.73
C THR A 57 13.24 -6.86 7.21
N PRO A 58 13.71 -7.86 6.45
CA PRO A 58 13.57 -7.85 5.00
C PRO A 58 12.15 -8.26 4.56
N ILE A 59 11.76 -7.82 3.37
CA ILE A 59 10.57 -8.34 2.68
C ILE A 59 10.76 -9.85 2.43
N LEU A 60 9.69 -10.64 2.52
CA LEU A 60 9.74 -12.07 2.23
C LEU A 60 10.18 -12.33 0.78
N GLU A 61 11.01 -13.35 0.55
CA GLU A 61 11.59 -13.64 -0.77
C GLU A 61 10.53 -13.85 -1.87
N THR A 62 9.40 -14.46 -1.51
CA THR A 62 8.27 -14.68 -2.43
C THR A 62 7.69 -13.37 -2.95
N ASP A 63 7.56 -12.36 -2.08
CA ASP A 63 7.10 -11.03 -2.47
C ASP A 63 8.20 -10.26 -3.21
N GLN A 64 9.48 -10.43 -2.84
CA GLN A 64 10.61 -9.82 -3.57
C GLN A 64 10.66 -10.25 -5.04
N ALA A 65 10.45 -11.54 -5.33
CA ALA A 65 10.43 -12.04 -6.70
C ALA A 65 9.31 -11.39 -7.53
N ALA A 66 8.10 -11.31 -6.98
CA ALA A 66 6.96 -10.67 -7.64
C ALA A 66 7.13 -9.15 -7.79
N LEU A 67 7.76 -8.47 -6.82
CA LEU A 67 8.06 -7.03 -6.88
C LEU A 67 9.10 -6.67 -7.95
N ARG A 68 10.04 -7.59 -8.24
CA ARG A 68 11.05 -7.43 -9.29
C ARG A 68 10.48 -7.69 -10.68
N ASP A 69 9.39 -8.44 -10.79
CA ASP A 69 8.75 -8.75 -12.08
C ASP A 69 8.23 -7.48 -12.76
N ALA A 70 8.71 -7.23 -13.97
CA ALA A 70 8.41 -6.05 -14.78
C ALA A 70 8.55 -4.72 -14.00
N SER A 71 9.58 -4.60 -13.16
CA SER A 71 9.84 -3.43 -12.30
C SER A 71 11.32 -3.13 -12.20
N THR A 72 11.71 -1.86 -12.33
CA THR A 72 13.08 -1.41 -12.09
C THR A 72 13.31 -0.90 -10.66
N THR A 73 12.22 -0.65 -9.93
CA THR A 73 12.27 -0.10 -8.57
C THR A 73 12.51 -1.21 -7.56
N ALA A 74 13.48 -0.99 -6.67
CA ALA A 74 13.91 -2.00 -5.72
C ALA A 74 12.79 -2.34 -4.73
N PRO A 75 12.58 -3.63 -4.40
CA PRO A 75 11.59 -4.05 -3.39
C PRO A 75 11.71 -3.26 -2.08
N ASN A 76 12.93 -3.03 -1.58
CA ASN A 76 13.17 -2.29 -0.35
C ASN A 76 12.65 -0.85 -0.42
N ALA A 77 12.83 -0.16 -1.56
CA ALA A 77 12.31 1.20 -1.72
C ALA A 77 10.77 1.22 -1.67
N LEU A 78 10.12 0.21 -2.27
CA LEU A 78 8.67 0.08 -2.26
C LEU A 78 8.13 -0.23 -0.85
N ALA A 79 8.80 -1.10 -0.10
CA ALA A 79 8.42 -1.41 1.28
C ALA A 79 8.64 -0.22 2.21
N THR A 80 9.78 0.45 2.13
CA THR A 80 10.03 1.66 2.92
C THR A 80 8.98 2.71 2.63
N ALA A 81 8.66 2.97 1.35
CA ALA A 81 7.63 3.92 0.98
C ALA A 81 6.27 3.54 1.60
N ALA A 82 5.85 2.27 1.53
CA ALA A 82 4.60 1.82 2.13
C ALA A 82 4.55 2.09 3.65
N VAL A 83 5.64 1.83 4.37
CA VAL A 83 5.71 2.00 5.83
C VAL A 83 5.85 3.47 6.22
N ARG A 84 6.60 4.27 5.44
CA ARG A 84 6.72 5.72 5.61
C ARG A 84 5.35 6.39 5.46
N GLU A 85 4.63 6.09 4.39
CA GLU A 85 3.32 6.67 4.12
C GLU A 85 2.29 6.24 5.17
N LEU A 86 2.36 5.00 5.70
CA LEU A 86 1.54 4.62 6.87
C LEU A 86 1.80 5.53 8.07
N LEU A 87 3.07 5.76 8.38
CA LEU A 87 3.49 6.60 9.51
C LEU A 87 3.07 8.06 9.32
N GLU A 88 3.37 8.64 8.17
CA GLU A 88 3.08 10.05 7.85
C GLU A 88 1.56 10.29 7.82
N GLU A 89 0.81 9.50 7.07
CA GLU A 89 -0.62 9.78 6.84
C GLU A 89 -1.54 9.32 7.97
N THR A 90 -1.07 8.48 8.91
CA THR A 90 -1.94 7.92 9.96
C THR A 90 -1.33 7.93 11.36
N GLY A 91 -0.02 8.17 11.50
CA GLY A 91 0.70 8.03 12.77
C GLY A 91 0.95 6.57 13.19
N GLN A 92 0.39 5.59 12.48
CA GLN A 92 0.50 4.17 12.80
C GLN A 92 1.89 3.62 12.45
N ARG A 93 2.40 2.71 13.28
CA ARG A 93 3.79 2.24 13.20
C ARG A 93 3.88 0.77 12.85
N LEU A 94 4.30 0.48 11.62
CA LEU A 94 4.75 -0.86 11.20
C LEU A 94 6.28 -0.94 11.29
N THR A 95 6.79 -0.96 12.51
CA THR A 95 8.23 -0.90 12.82
C THR A 95 8.66 -2.05 13.71
N ALA A 96 9.96 -2.35 13.70
CA ALA A 96 10.60 -3.29 14.61
C ALA A 96 11.92 -2.72 15.14
N PRO A 97 12.48 -3.27 16.24
CA PRO A 97 13.71 -2.77 16.83
C PRO A 97 14.87 -2.71 15.83
N TYR A 98 15.60 -1.59 15.84
CA TYR A 98 16.74 -1.32 14.96
C TYR A 98 17.75 -0.37 15.61
N THR A 99 19.04 -0.54 15.29
CA THR A 99 20.08 0.39 15.76
C THR A 99 20.22 1.57 14.81
N GLY A 100 19.58 2.69 15.15
CA GLY A 100 19.68 3.94 14.42
C GLY A 100 18.43 4.79 14.54
N THR A 101 18.25 5.71 13.59
CA THR A 101 17.07 6.56 13.48
C THR A 101 16.52 6.50 12.07
N TRP A 102 15.21 6.26 11.94
CA TRP A 102 14.48 6.29 10.67
C TRP A 102 13.20 7.11 10.84
N ALA A 103 12.92 8.03 9.91
CA ALA A 103 11.74 8.90 9.95
C ALA A 103 11.50 9.58 11.33
N GLY A 104 12.57 10.00 12.00
CA GLY A 104 12.52 10.59 13.34
C GLY A 104 12.33 9.60 14.50
N LEU A 105 12.08 8.33 14.22
CA LEU A 105 11.98 7.26 15.21
C LEU A 105 13.36 6.70 15.54
N THR A 106 13.76 6.79 16.81
CA THR A 106 15.04 6.25 17.29
C THR A 106 14.84 4.87 17.88
N GLY A 107 15.70 3.92 17.51
CA GLY A 107 15.63 2.54 17.99
C GLY A 107 14.71 1.63 17.18
N GLU A 108 14.15 2.13 16.08
CA GLU A 108 13.16 1.44 15.26
C GLU A 108 13.37 1.71 13.77
N ALA A 109 13.00 0.75 12.93
CA ALA A 109 12.99 0.87 11.47
C ALA A 109 11.84 0.00 10.88
N PRO A 110 11.51 0.13 9.60
CA PRO A 110 10.40 -0.58 8.97
C PRO A 110 10.44 -2.11 9.17
N HIS A 111 9.28 -2.68 9.56
CA HIS A 111 9.06 -4.13 9.71
C HIS A 111 8.55 -4.74 8.39
N ALA A 112 9.42 -4.81 7.37
CA ALA A 112 8.99 -5.18 6.02
C ALA A 112 8.62 -6.67 5.83
N SER A 113 8.97 -7.57 6.75
CA SER A 113 8.55 -8.98 6.66
C SER A 113 7.06 -9.19 6.87
N ALA A 114 6.36 -8.23 7.48
CA ALA A 114 4.90 -8.26 7.65
C ALA A 114 4.13 -7.86 6.38
N LEU A 115 4.79 -7.21 5.43
CA LEU A 115 4.18 -6.77 4.18
C LEU A 115 3.92 -7.96 3.25
N GLN A 116 2.71 -8.04 2.71
CA GLN A 116 2.36 -8.98 1.66
C GLN A 116 2.07 -8.21 0.39
N PHE A 117 2.77 -8.51 -0.71
CA PHE A 117 2.49 -7.83 -1.98
C PHE A 117 1.24 -8.44 -2.61
N VAL A 118 0.17 -7.64 -2.75
CA VAL A 118 -1.17 -8.19 -3.06
C VAL A 118 -1.78 -7.68 -4.35
N PHE A 119 -1.34 -6.54 -4.88
CA PHE A 119 -1.86 -6.00 -6.12
C PHE A 119 -0.89 -4.99 -6.75
N ARG A 120 -0.89 -4.86 -8.08
CA ARG A 120 -0.21 -3.78 -8.80
C ARG A 120 -1.16 -3.09 -9.77
N ALA A 121 -1.09 -1.77 -9.86
CA ALA A 121 -1.88 -1.01 -10.82
C ALA A 121 -1.12 0.16 -11.41
N ILE A 122 -1.10 0.27 -12.73
CA ILE A 122 -0.67 1.49 -13.40
C ILE A 122 -1.89 2.35 -13.72
N THR A 123 -1.83 3.63 -13.35
CA THR A 123 -2.89 4.59 -13.63
C THR A 123 -3.11 4.71 -15.14
N PRO A 124 -4.36 4.67 -15.65
CA PRO A 124 -4.64 4.80 -17.09
C PRO A 124 -4.06 6.06 -17.74
N PRO A 125 -3.78 6.05 -19.05
CA PRO A 125 -3.39 7.23 -19.80
C PRO A 125 -4.46 8.33 -19.74
N GLY A 126 -4.06 9.59 -19.99
CA GLY A 126 -4.97 10.74 -19.97
C GLY A 126 -5.25 11.33 -18.59
N ARG A 127 -4.69 10.75 -17.52
CA ARG A 127 -4.70 11.37 -16.18
C ARG A 127 -3.54 12.36 -16.01
N PRO A 128 -3.74 13.49 -15.32
CA PRO A 128 -2.69 14.50 -15.13
C PRO A 128 -1.52 14.01 -14.28
N ARG A 129 -1.77 13.00 -13.43
CA ARG A 129 -0.77 12.26 -12.67
C ARG A 129 -0.98 10.78 -12.90
N ARG A 130 0.12 10.04 -13.02
CA ARG A 130 0.10 8.60 -13.23
C ARG A 130 1.08 7.92 -12.27
N PHE A 131 0.60 6.86 -11.65
CA PHE A 131 1.36 6.05 -10.72
C PHE A 131 1.40 4.59 -11.15
N ASP A 132 2.51 3.93 -10.87
CA ASP A 132 2.65 2.47 -10.83
C ASP A 132 2.63 2.02 -9.37
N ALA A 133 1.42 1.79 -8.86
CA ALA A 133 1.16 1.56 -7.44
C ALA A 133 1.32 0.07 -7.09
N ARG A 134 2.14 -0.22 -6.08
CA ARG A 134 2.22 -1.54 -5.42
C ARG A 134 1.40 -1.48 -4.14
N PHE A 135 0.44 -2.38 -4.02
CA PHE A 135 -0.39 -2.50 -2.84
C PHE A 135 0.16 -3.62 -1.95
N PHE A 136 0.37 -3.29 -0.68
CA PHE A 136 0.80 -4.20 0.35
C PHE A 136 -0.32 -4.40 1.36
N MET A 137 -0.60 -5.65 1.74
CA MET A 137 -1.51 -5.96 2.86
C MET A 137 -0.68 -6.29 4.10
N VAL A 138 -1.15 -5.85 5.27
CA VAL A 138 -0.56 -6.18 6.56
C VAL A 138 -1.66 -6.44 7.60
N ASN A 139 -1.39 -7.30 8.58
CA ASN A 139 -2.29 -7.47 9.71
C ASN A 139 -2.03 -6.33 10.72
N ALA A 140 -3.10 -5.76 11.28
CA ALA A 140 -3.00 -4.75 12.32
C ALA A 140 -2.28 -5.26 13.59
N ASP A 141 -2.25 -6.57 13.82
CA ASP A 141 -1.47 -7.18 14.91
C ASP A 141 0.05 -7.00 14.76
N ASP A 142 0.54 -6.68 13.56
CA ASP A 142 1.95 -6.38 13.30
C ASP A 142 2.30 -4.90 13.56
N LEU A 143 1.31 -4.04 13.80
CA LEU A 143 1.52 -2.62 14.14
C LEU A 143 1.79 -2.47 15.65
N THR A 144 2.43 -1.36 16.00
CA THR A 144 2.68 -0.97 17.40
C THR A 144 1.91 0.30 17.76
N GLY A 145 1.49 0.40 19.02
CA GLY A 145 0.74 1.55 19.55
C GLY A 145 -0.77 1.32 19.62
N ASP A 146 -1.51 2.41 19.79
CA ASP A 146 -2.98 2.39 19.78
C ASP A 146 -3.48 2.50 18.33
N LEU A 147 -4.19 1.47 17.87
CA LEU A 147 -4.71 1.38 16.49
C LEU A 147 -5.86 2.35 16.19
N ASP A 148 -6.47 2.95 17.22
CA ASP A 148 -7.53 3.94 17.09
C ASP A 148 -7.02 5.38 17.37
N ASP A 149 -5.74 5.56 17.66
CA ASP A 149 -5.09 6.87 17.79
C ASP A 149 -4.46 7.32 16.45
N PHE A 150 -4.98 8.43 15.92
CA PHE A 150 -4.48 9.07 14.71
C PHE A 150 -3.97 10.49 14.98
N SER A 151 -3.70 10.86 16.25
CA SER A 151 -3.33 12.24 16.60
C SER A 151 -2.01 12.70 15.99
N ASN A 152 -1.18 11.76 15.54
CA ASN A 152 0.10 12.01 14.90
C ASN A 152 0.04 11.96 13.36
N ALA A 153 -1.16 11.81 12.77
CA ALA A 153 -1.34 11.83 11.33
C ALA A 153 -1.11 13.23 10.76
N GLU A 154 -0.47 13.30 9.59
CA GLU A 154 -0.35 14.53 8.80
C GLU A 154 -1.66 14.90 8.10
N ASP A 155 -1.77 16.14 7.65
CA ASP A 155 -3.01 16.71 7.08
C ASP A 155 -3.40 16.18 5.68
N GLU A 156 -2.68 15.21 5.12
CA GLU A 156 -2.99 14.67 3.77
C GLU A 156 -4.31 13.88 3.76
N LEU A 157 -4.55 13.06 4.78
CA LEU A 157 -5.76 12.28 4.96
C LEU A 157 -6.59 12.82 6.13
N SER A 158 -7.87 13.05 5.84
CA SER A 158 -8.88 13.39 6.84
C SER A 158 -9.82 12.20 7.06
N HIS A 159 -10.64 12.24 8.11
CA HIS A 159 -11.64 11.19 8.36
C HIS A 159 -11.03 9.77 8.39
N LEU A 160 -9.86 9.62 9.01
CA LEU A 160 -9.25 8.32 9.25
C LEU A 160 -10.16 7.47 10.14
N HIS A 161 -10.51 6.28 9.66
CA HIS A 161 -11.30 5.32 10.43
C HIS A 161 -11.17 3.91 9.85
N TRP A 162 -11.55 2.94 10.68
CA TRP A 162 -11.62 1.54 10.31
C TRP A 162 -12.97 1.23 9.67
N VAL A 163 -12.93 0.83 8.40
CA VAL A 163 -14.11 0.56 7.59
C VAL A 163 -14.33 -0.94 7.49
N PRO A 164 -15.51 -1.48 7.83
CA PRO A 164 -15.85 -2.87 7.53
C PRO A 164 -15.63 -3.16 6.04
N LEU A 165 -14.93 -4.25 5.73
CA LEU A 165 -14.57 -4.57 4.34
C LEU A 165 -15.81 -4.77 3.45
N SER A 166 -16.93 -5.21 4.04
CA SER A 166 -18.24 -5.31 3.39
C SER A 166 -18.87 -3.96 3.03
N GLU A 167 -18.47 -2.88 3.69
CA GLU A 167 -19.03 -1.54 3.55
C GLU A 167 -18.09 -0.59 2.79
N ALA A 168 -16.80 -0.92 2.70
CA ALA A 168 -15.78 -0.05 2.09
C ALA A 168 -16.10 0.39 0.65
N ARG A 169 -16.82 -0.42 -0.12
CA ARG A 169 -17.25 -0.08 -1.50
C ARG A 169 -18.44 0.89 -1.55
N ALA A 170 -19.11 1.14 -0.43
CA ALA A 170 -20.17 2.14 -0.34
C ALA A 170 -19.60 3.56 -0.14
N LEU A 171 -18.33 3.68 0.24
CA LEU A 171 -17.61 4.95 0.24
C LEU A 171 -17.33 5.42 -1.19
N ASP A 172 -17.12 6.73 -1.36
CA ASP A 172 -16.71 7.28 -2.65
C ASP A 172 -15.23 6.99 -2.91
N VAL A 173 -14.96 5.81 -3.47
CA VAL A 173 -13.62 5.29 -3.75
C VAL A 173 -13.29 5.32 -5.24
N PRO A 174 -12.00 5.35 -5.62
CA PRO A 174 -11.60 5.13 -7.00
C PRO A 174 -11.92 3.71 -7.49
N PHE A 175 -12.20 3.55 -8.80
CA PHE A 175 -12.45 2.22 -9.40
C PHE A 175 -11.36 1.19 -9.08
N ILE A 176 -10.08 1.59 -9.13
CA ILE A 176 -8.99 0.66 -8.83
C ILE A 176 -9.01 0.21 -7.37
N THR A 177 -9.42 1.09 -6.45
CA THR A 177 -9.60 0.78 -5.03
C THR A 177 -10.74 -0.22 -4.84
N GLU A 178 -11.83 -0.14 -5.61
CA GLU A 178 -12.87 -1.17 -5.58
C GLU A 178 -12.35 -2.55 -5.98
N VAL A 179 -11.52 -2.61 -7.03
CA VAL A 179 -10.90 -3.87 -7.50
C VAL A 179 -9.98 -4.43 -6.43
N VAL A 180 -9.15 -3.59 -5.82
CA VAL A 180 -8.27 -3.98 -4.71
C VAL A 180 -9.09 -4.47 -3.51
N LEU A 181 -10.16 -3.76 -3.10
CA LEU A 181 -11.04 -4.18 -2.02
C LEU A 181 -11.64 -5.58 -2.27
N ALA A 182 -12.05 -5.87 -3.51
CA ALA A 182 -12.55 -7.18 -3.89
C ALA A 182 -11.47 -8.29 -3.75
N GLU A 183 -10.24 -7.99 -4.17
CA GLU A 183 -9.09 -8.89 -4.03
C GLU A 183 -8.77 -9.17 -2.54
N ILE A 184 -8.71 -8.12 -1.71
CA ILE A 184 -8.48 -8.27 -0.26
C ILE A 184 -9.58 -9.10 0.39
N ALA A 185 -10.84 -8.84 0.05
CA ALA A 185 -11.96 -9.60 0.57
C ALA A 185 -11.89 -11.09 0.20
N ALA A 186 -11.39 -11.43 -1.00
CA ALA A 186 -11.14 -12.81 -1.40
C ALA A 186 -10.00 -13.44 -0.59
N ARG A 187 -8.87 -12.73 -0.45
CA ARG A 187 -7.69 -13.21 0.30
C ARG A 187 -7.99 -13.46 1.78
N VAL A 188 -8.73 -12.57 2.42
CA VAL A 188 -9.10 -12.70 3.84
C VAL A 188 -9.94 -13.97 4.07
N ARG A 189 -10.85 -14.31 3.15
CA ARG A 189 -11.69 -15.50 3.26
C ARG A 189 -10.96 -16.80 2.93
N THR A 190 -10.02 -16.76 1.99
CA THR A 190 -9.33 -17.96 1.49
C THR A 190 -7.87 -17.63 1.24
N PRO A 191 -7.00 -17.89 2.23
CA PRO A 191 -5.56 -17.85 2.01
C PRO A 191 -5.20 -18.82 0.88
N GLY A 192 -4.65 -18.29 -0.20
CA GLY A 192 -4.39 -19.03 -1.44
C GLY A 192 -2.99 -18.76 -2.00
N PRO A 193 -2.65 -19.34 -3.17
CA PRO A 193 -1.37 -19.12 -3.82
C PRO A 193 -1.14 -17.62 -4.10
N ARG A 194 0.11 -17.17 -3.90
CA ARG A 194 0.53 -15.77 -3.97
C ARG A 194 0.69 -15.25 -5.40
N ASN A 195 -0.32 -15.42 -6.24
CA ASN A 195 -0.34 -14.72 -7.52
C ASN A 195 -0.73 -13.27 -7.26
N VAL A 196 0.00 -12.32 -7.84
CA VAL A 196 -0.29 -10.89 -7.63
C VAL A 196 -0.96 -10.34 -8.88
N PRO A 197 -2.27 -9.99 -8.83
CA PRO A 197 -2.93 -9.35 -9.94
C PRO A 197 -2.26 -8.02 -10.30
N PHE A 198 -2.12 -7.78 -11.59
CA PHE A 198 -1.52 -6.58 -12.14
C PHE A 198 -2.41 -6.00 -13.24
N PHE A 199 -2.96 -4.81 -12.96
CA PHE A 199 -3.63 -4.00 -13.97
C PHE A 199 -2.65 -3.04 -14.63
N ASP A 200 -2.10 -3.47 -15.77
CA ASP A 200 -1.07 -2.79 -16.52
C ASP A 200 -1.67 -1.85 -17.57
N ASN A 201 -1.53 -0.54 -17.33
CA ASN A 201 -1.86 0.51 -18.28
C ASN A 201 -0.62 1.27 -18.76
N SER A 202 0.58 0.68 -18.71
CA SER A 202 1.81 1.33 -19.18
C SER A 202 1.80 1.57 -20.70
N GLY A 203 1.21 0.66 -21.46
CA GLY A 203 1.16 0.67 -22.92
C GLY A 203 -0.09 1.32 -23.52
N ALA A 204 -0.29 1.08 -24.83
CA ALA A 204 -1.44 1.58 -25.59
C ALA A 204 -2.75 0.85 -25.26
N THR A 205 -2.66 -0.37 -24.72
CA THR A 205 -3.80 -1.22 -24.34
C THR A 205 -3.73 -1.56 -22.86
N SER A 206 -4.89 -1.61 -22.20
CA SER A 206 -5.01 -2.11 -20.83
C SER A 206 -4.86 -3.62 -20.80
N VAL A 207 -3.95 -4.14 -19.98
CA VAL A 207 -3.68 -5.57 -19.82
C VAL A 207 -3.89 -5.96 -18.37
N PHE A 208 -4.58 -7.08 -18.15
CA PHE A 208 -4.65 -7.73 -16.84
C PHE A 208 -3.78 -8.98 -16.87
N ARG A 209 -2.86 -9.10 -15.92
CA ARG A 209 -1.94 -10.25 -15.80
C ARG A 209 -1.66 -10.57 -14.33
N TYR A 210 -0.98 -11.68 -14.08
CA TYR A 210 -0.53 -12.07 -12.75
C TYR A 210 0.99 -12.06 -12.69
N LEU A 211 1.55 -11.52 -11.61
CA LEU A 211 2.98 -11.59 -11.28
C LEU A 211 3.24 -12.74 -10.31
N GLY A 212 4.48 -13.21 -10.26
CA GLY A 212 4.90 -14.26 -9.32
C GLY A 212 4.47 -15.68 -9.72
N LEU A 213 3.94 -15.85 -10.93
CA LEU A 213 3.80 -17.17 -11.54
C LEU A 213 5.20 -17.66 -11.93
N THR A 214 5.78 -18.57 -11.13
CA THR A 214 6.82 -19.45 -11.68
C THR A 214 6.17 -20.27 -12.79
N ALA A 215 6.65 -20.14 -14.02
CA ALA A 215 6.29 -21.07 -15.08
C ALA A 215 6.52 -22.50 -14.56
N ALA A 216 5.46 -23.31 -14.54
CA ALA A 216 5.55 -24.74 -14.27
C ALA A 216 6.32 -25.45 -15.40
#